data_AF-A0A832HSX8-F1
#
_entry.id   AF-A0A832HSX8-F1
#
_cell.length_a   1.000
_cell.length_b   1.000
_cell.length_c   1.000
_cell.angle_alpha   90.00
_cell.angle_beta   90.00
_cell.angle_gamma   90.00
#
_symmetry.space_group_name_H-M   'P 1'
#
loop_
_entity.id
_entity.type
_entity.pdbx_description
1 polymer ?
#
loop_
_entity_poly.entity_id
_entity_poly.type
_entity_poly.pdbx_seq_one_letter_code
_entity_poly.pdbx_strand_id
1 'polypeptide(L)'
;MWPWNKKARNRRLERTIELDVKGGSRFQQWRSGRLLAMALTVSLGTFLVLVLLWHACSMLWNRLVYENPVFAIQRLEITTDGVLAPEQIRRWARVNVGQNLLALDLSWVKRDLELVPVVKSAALERVLPNTLRIRISERVPVAQILCPAAPGSKESVVFTL
;
A
#
# COMPACT_ATOMS: atom_id res chain seq x y z
N MET A 1 70.52 44.98 86.33
CA MET A 1 70.70 43.53 86.58
C MET A 1 69.89 42.77 85.55
N TRP A 2 70.56 41.88 84.80
CA TRP A 2 70.03 40.87 83.86
C TRP A 2 69.39 39.69 84.68
N PRO A 3 68.53 38.74 84.19
CA PRO A 3 68.70 38.00 82.94
C PRO A 3 67.48 37.47 82.11
N TRP A 4 67.83 37.09 80.87
CA TRP A 4 67.30 36.08 79.93
C TRP A 4 66.05 35.24 80.31
N ASN A 5 65.14 34.99 79.34
CA ASN A 5 65.07 33.65 78.72
C ASN A 5 64.29 33.61 77.38
N LYS A 6 64.72 32.68 76.51
CA LYS A 6 64.42 32.50 75.09
C LYS A 6 63.14 31.69 74.82
N LYS A 7 62.46 32.08 73.72
CA LYS A 7 61.68 31.29 72.74
C LYS A 7 60.90 30.03 73.21
N ALA A 8 59.58 30.07 72.98
CA ALA A 8 58.88 28.97 72.31
C ALA A 8 58.26 29.52 71.01
N ARG A 9 58.97 29.30 69.91
CA ARG A 9 58.53 29.61 68.55
C ARG A 9 57.55 28.54 68.10
N ASN A 10 56.28 28.93 68.03
CA ASN A 10 55.34 28.62 66.96
C ASN A 10 55.00 27.14 66.65
N ARG A 11 53.74 26.77 66.89
CA ARG A 11 52.98 25.81 66.06
C ARG A 11 51.46 25.95 66.32
N ARG A 12 50.94 27.17 66.26
CA ARG A 12 49.52 27.40 65.91
C ARG A 12 49.49 27.85 64.45
N LEU A 13 49.90 26.94 63.58
CA LEU A 13 49.60 27.06 62.16
C LEU A 13 48.14 26.69 62.01
N GLU A 14 47.33 27.73 61.86
CA GLU A 14 46.28 27.82 60.86
C GLU A 14 45.90 26.46 60.29
N ARG A 15 44.89 25.82 60.90
CA ARG A 15 44.01 25.02 60.07
C ARG A 15 43.23 26.02 59.24
N THR A 16 43.84 26.51 58.17
CA THR A 16 43.09 26.80 56.96
C THR A 16 42.35 25.52 56.69
N ILE A 17 41.07 25.52 57.06
CA ILE A 17 40.12 24.59 56.48
C ILE A 17 40.15 25.01 55.02
N GLU A 18 41.10 24.46 54.28
CA GLU A 18 40.91 24.20 52.87
C GLU A 18 39.69 23.30 52.87
N LEU A 19 38.53 23.95 52.77
CA LEU A 19 37.44 23.37 52.05
C LEU A 19 38.05 23.08 50.68
N ASP A 20 38.63 21.89 50.56
CA ASP A 20 38.50 21.10 49.34
C ASP A 20 36.99 20.95 49.20
N VAL A 21 36.36 22.03 48.75
CA VAL A 21 35.18 21.95 47.93
C VAL A 21 35.73 21.17 46.77
N LYS A 22 35.64 19.85 46.93
CA LYS A 22 35.51 18.86 45.88
C LYS A 22 34.25 19.32 45.16
N GLY A 23 34.43 20.42 44.43
CA GLY A 23 33.45 21.15 43.67
C GLY A 23 33.06 20.11 42.70
N GLY A 24 31.97 19.42 43.03
CA GLY A 24 31.52 18.27 42.30
C GLY A 24 31.27 18.77 40.90
N SER A 25 32.27 18.62 40.04
CA SER A 25 32.16 18.76 38.60
C SER A 25 31.30 17.62 38.03
N ARG A 26 30.59 16.89 38.91
CA ARG A 26 29.38 16.10 38.64
C ARG A 26 28.19 16.94 38.18
N PHE A 27 28.33 18.25 37.96
CA PHE A 27 27.25 19.11 37.47
C PHE A 27 27.48 19.77 36.10
N GLN A 28 28.52 19.35 35.34
CA GLN A 28 28.77 19.87 33.98
C GLN A 28 28.34 18.90 32.86
N GLN A 29 27.68 17.79 33.15
CA GLN A 29 27.26 16.84 32.11
C GLN A 29 25.76 16.88 31.81
N TRP A 30 24.98 17.58 32.65
CA TRP A 30 23.51 17.62 32.60
C TRP A 30 22.91 18.91 32.03
N ARG A 31 23.72 19.85 31.55
CA ARG A 31 23.25 21.00 30.76
C ARG A 31 23.34 20.74 29.26
N SER A 32 24.41 20.07 28.83
CA SER A 32 24.68 19.73 27.42
C SER A 32 23.68 18.73 26.83
N GLY A 33 23.03 17.93 27.68
CA GLY A 33 21.98 17.00 27.27
C GLY A 33 20.66 17.65 26.87
N ARG A 34 20.39 18.91 27.26
CA ARG A 34 19.11 19.57 26.93
C ARG A 34 19.02 19.98 25.47
N LEU A 35 20.10 20.53 24.90
CA LEU A 35 20.16 20.86 23.47
C LEU A 35 20.14 19.60 22.61
N LEU A 36 20.83 18.54 23.04
CA LEU A 36 20.77 17.23 22.40
C LEU A 36 19.37 16.60 22.51
N ALA A 37 18.73 16.67 23.68
CA ALA A 37 17.36 16.17 23.86
C ALA A 37 16.35 17.00 23.05
N MET A 38 16.53 18.31 22.94
CA MET A 38 15.74 19.19 22.07
C MET A 38 15.97 18.87 20.59
N ALA A 39 17.22 18.69 20.17
CA ALA A 39 17.55 18.29 18.80
C ALA A 39 16.98 16.92 18.45
N LEU A 40 17.03 15.95 19.38
CA LEU A 40 16.45 14.62 19.23
C LEU A 40 14.91 14.65 19.19
N THR A 41 14.27 15.48 20.01
CA THR A 41 12.80 15.62 19.97
C THR A 41 12.33 16.33 18.70
N VAL A 42 13.05 17.36 18.25
CA VAL A 42 12.77 18.03 16.97
C VAL A 42 13.00 17.07 15.80
N SER A 43 14.11 16.34 15.77
CA SER A 43 14.39 15.40 14.69
C SER A 43 13.39 14.26 14.64
N LEU A 44 13.03 13.69 15.79
CA LEU A 44 12.00 12.65 15.89
C LEU A 44 10.63 13.17 15.46
N GLY A 45 10.25 14.39 15.90
CA GLY A 45 9.00 15.02 15.48
C GLY A 45 8.95 15.29 13.98
N THR A 46 10.05 15.78 13.41
CA THR A 46 10.16 16.04 11.96
C THR A 46 10.06 14.72 11.18
N PHE A 47 10.74 13.66 11.65
CA PHE A 47 10.64 12.34 11.05
C PHE A 47 9.21 11.78 11.11
N LEU A 48 8.54 11.92 12.26
CA LEU A 48 7.13 11.52 12.41
C LEU A 48 6.22 12.28 11.45
N VAL A 49 6.39 13.59 11.32
CA VAL A 49 5.62 14.42 10.38
C VAL A 49 5.86 13.97 8.94
N LEU A 50 7.10 13.68 8.55
CA LEU A 50 7.42 13.18 7.22
C LEU A 50 6.77 11.82 6.93
N VAL A 51 6.81 10.90 7.90
CA VAL A 51 6.16 9.58 7.78
C VAL A 51 4.64 9.73 7.66
N LEU A 52 4.03 10.59 8.49
CA LEU A 52 2.59 10.86 8.43
C LEU A 52 2.20 11.53 7.12
N LEU A 53 2.98 12.49 6.62
CA LEU A 53 2.78 13.11 5.30
C LEU A 53 2.90 12.08 4.18
N TRP A 54 3.91 11.20 4.24
CA TRP A 54 4.09 10.14 3.26
C TRP A 54 2.89 9.19 3.23
N HIS A 55 2.45 8.73 4.40
CA HIS A 55 1.27 7.88 4.53
C HIS A 55 0.00 8.58 4.06
N ALA A 56 -0.22 9.83 4.46
CA ALA A 56 -1.37 10.62 4.05
C ALA A 56 -1.39 10.86 2.53
N CYS A 57 -0.26 11.25 1.95
CA CYS A 57 -0.14 11.50 0.51
C CYS A 57 -0.36 10.23 -0.31
N SER A 58 0.24 9.10 0.12
CA SER A 58 0.02 7.79 -0.50
C SER A 58 -1.46 7.35 -0.44
N MET A 59 -2.10 7.53 0.72
CA MET A 59 -3.50 7.17 0.89
C MET A 59 -4.43 8.07 0.07
N LEU A 60 -4.12 9.37 0.00
CA LEU A 60 -4.87 10.35 -0.79
C LEU A 60 -4.73 10.07 -2.30
N TRP A 61 -3.53 9.74 -2.76
CA TRP A 61 -3.28 9.39 -4.17
C TRP A 61 -4.06 8.14 -4.59
N ASN A 62 -4.07 7.11 -3.74
CA ASN A 62 -4.86 5.91 -3.99
C ASN A 62 -6.36 6.24 -4.06
N ARG A 63 -6.91 7.00 -3.11
CA ARG A 63 -8.33 7.39 -3.16
C ARG A 63 -8.65 8.21 -4.41
N LEU A 64 -7.83 9.20 -4.74
CA LEU A 64 -8.07 10.09 -5.88
C LEU A 64 -7.93 9.41 -7.25
N VAL A 65 -7.12 8.34 -7.36
CA VAL A 65 -6.97 7.57 -8.61
C VAL A 65 -7.99 6.43 -8.68
N TYR A 66 -8.25 5.74 -7.57
CA TYR A 66 -9.15 4.58 -7.51
C TYR A 66 -10.63 4.92 -7.26
N GLU A 67 -10.98 6.13 -6.83
CA GLU A 67 -12.38 6.58 -6.69
C GLU A 67 -12.76 7.67 -7.70
N ASN A 68 -11.87 8.02 -8.66
CA ASN A 68 -12.19 9.08 -9.60
C ASN A 68 -13.35 8.69 -10.53
N PRO A 69 -14.47 9.43 -10.54
CA PRO A 69 -15.60 9.17 -11.44
C PRO A 69 -15.21 9.29 -12.92
N VAL A 70 -14.10 9.96 -13.24
CA VAL A 70 -13.57 10.09 -14.61
C VAL A 70 -13.12 8.74 -15.19
N PHE A 71 -12.63 7.81 -14.35
CA PHE A 71 -12.20 6.47 -14.78
C PHE A 71 -13.27 5.40 -14.59
N ALA A 72 -14.50 5.79 -14.23
CA ALA A 72 -15.62 4.87 -14.20
C ALA A 72 -15.91 4.36 -15.62
N ILE A 73 -16.06 3.04 -15.77
CA ILE A 73 -16.40 2.39 -17.03
C ILE A 73 -17.77 2.89 -17.46
N GLN A 74 -17.85 3.66 -18.55
CA GLN A 74 -19.10 4.15 -19.12
C GLN A 74 -19.49 3.39 -20.38
N ARG A 75 -18.49 2.93 -21.15
CA ARG A 75 -18.70 2.19 -22.39
C ARG A 75 -17.94 0.88 -22.38
N LEU A 76 -18.62 -0.16 -22.82
CA LEU A 76 -18.06 -1.49 -23.00
C LEU A 76 -18.13 -1.83 -24.49
N GLU A 77 -16.99 -1.82 -25.16
CA GLU A 77 -16.88 -2.20 -26.56
C GLU A 77 -16.54 -3.68 -26.61
N ILE A 78 -17.52 -4.51 -26.98
CA ILE A 78 -17.35 -5.96 -27.12
C ILE A 78 -17.26 -6.29 -28.60
N THR A 79 -16.19 -6.95 -29.00
CA THR A 79 -15.98 -7.45 -30.36
C THR A 79 -15.77 -8.96 -30.29
N THR A 80 -16.51 -9.70 -31.11
CA THR A 80 -16.47 -11.17 -31.17
C THR A 80 -16.27 -11.60 -32.61
N ASP A 81 -15.50 -12.68 -32.79
CA ASP A 81 -15.25 -13.25 -34.12
C ASP A 81 -16.31 -14.27 -34.55
N GLY A 82 -17.23 -14.66 -33.65
CA GLY A 82 -18.26 -15.67 -33.91
C GLY A 82 -19.67 -15.21 -33.54
N VAL A 83 -20.46 -16.15 -32.99
CA VAL A 83 -21.93 -16.00 -32.84
C VAL A 83 -22.32 -15.56 -31.43
N LEU A 84 -21.37 -15.35 -30.52
CA LEU A 84 -21.69 -14.95 -29.15
C LEU A 84 -22.33 -13.57 -29.09
N ALA A 85 -23.49 -13.49 -28.43
CA ALA A 85 -24.12 -12.22 -28.14
C ALA A 85 -23.27 -11.40 -27.14
N PRO A 86 -23.04 -10.10 -27.40
CA PRO A 86 -22.30 -9.21 -26.50
C PRO A 86 -22.84 -9.22 -25.05
N GLU A 87 -24.16 -9.34 -24.89
CA GLU A 87 -24.80 -9.35 -23.56
C GLU A 87 -24.48 -10.60 -22.74
N GLN A 88 -24.19 -11.72 -23.40
CA GLN A 88 -23.77 -12.95 -22.71
C GLN A 88 -22.35 -12.78 -22.16
N ILE A 89 -21.46 -12.20 -22.98
CA ILE A 89 -20.08 -11.91 -22.60
C ILE A 89 -20.03 -10.93 -21.43
N ARG A 90 -20.86 -9.88 -21.47
CA ARG A 90 -20.97 -8.91 -20.38
C ARG A 90 -21.35 -9.59 -19.06
N ARG A 91 -22.26 -10.57 -19.10
CA ARG A 91 -22.64 -11.36 -17.92
C ARG A 91 -21.49 -12.21 -17.39
N TRP A 92 -20.73 -12.88 -18.26
CA TRP A 92 -19.59 -13.69 -17.84
C TRP A 92 -18.42 -12.85 -17.31
N ALA A 93 -18.16 -11.70 -17.93
CA ALA A 93 -17.10 -10.79 -17.49
C ALA A 93 -17.36 -10.21 -16.09
N ARG A 94 -18.60 -10.21 -15.61
CA ARG A 94 -19.02 -9.60 -14.32
C ARG A 94 -18.56 -8.15 -14.16
N VAL A 95 -18.37 -7.44 -15.27
CA VAL A 95 -17.99 -6.03 -15.29
C VAL A 95 -19.24 -5.18 -15.38
N ASN A 96 -19.44 -4.32 -14.39
CA ASN A 96 -20.55 -3.38 -14.35
C ASN A 96 -20.12 -1.98 -14.80
N VAL A 97 -21.01 -1.32 -15.54
CA VAL A 97 -20.86 0.11 -15.86
C VAL A 97 -20.85 0.89 -14.54
N GLY A 98 -19.88 1.79 -14.38
CA GLY A 98 -19.64 2.51 -13.13
C GLY A 98 -18.49 1.98 -12.27
N GLN A 99 -17.97 0.78 -12.53
CA GLN A 99 -16.75 0.30 -11.87
C GLN A 99 -15.53 1.08 -12.34
N ASN A 100 -14.52 1.26 -11.49
CA ASN A 100 -13.30 1.96 -11.89
C ASN A 100 -12.43 1.08 -12.79
N LEU A 101 -12.15 1.57 -14.00
CA LEU A 101 -11.32 0.93 -15.02
C LEU A 101 -9.86 0.67 -14.55
N LEU A 102 -9.32 1.55 -13.71
CA LEU A 102 -7.96 1.45 -13.16
C LEU A 102 -7.87 0.49 -11.97
N ALA A 103 -8.92 0.44 -11.15
CA ALA A 103 -9.01 -0.50 -10.03
C ALA A 103 -9.31 -1.93 -10.49
N LEU A 104 -9.93 -2.09 -11.67
CA LEU A 104 -10.31 -3.38 -12.21
C LEU A 104 -9.09 -4.21 -12.59
N ASP A 105 -9.02 -5.43 -12.06
CA ASP A 105 -8.01 -6.41 -12.45
C ASP A 105 -8.43 -7.12 -13.75
N LEU A 106 -7.91 -6.61 -14.87
CA LEU A 106 -8.12 -7.19 -16.20
C LEU A 106 -7.59 -8.61 -16.33
N SER A 107 -6.59 -8.99 -15.54
CA SER A 107 -5.98 -10.33 -15.60
C SER A 107 -6.93 -11.38 -15.04
N TRP A 108 -7.60 -11.02 -13.94
CA TRP A 108 -8.66 -11.84 -13.34
C TRP A 108 -9.86 -11.97 -14.27
N VAL A 109 -10.35 -10.86 -14.82
CA VAL A 109 -11.48 -10.88 -15.77
C VAL A 109 -11.14 -11.69 -17.01
N LYS A 110 -9.91 -11.55 -17.54
CA LYS A 110 -9.42 -12.36 -18.67
C LYS A 110 -9.50 -13.85 -18.34
N ARG A 111 -8.97 -14.25 -17.18
CA ARG A 111 -8.95 -15.66 -16.76
C ARG A 111 -10.36 -16.21 -16.60
N ASP A 112 -11.26 -15.45 -15.95
CA ASP A 112 -12.67 -15.83 -15.80
C ASP A 112 -13.36 -16.05 -17.16
N LEU A 113 -13.08 -15.19 -18.15
CA LEU A 113 -13.61 -15.35 -19.50
C LEU A 113 -13.02 -16.56 -20.23
N GLU A 114 -11.73 -16.83 -20.08
CA GLU A 114 -11.05 -17.98 -20.69
C GLU A 114 -11.44 -19.33 -20.06
N LEU A 115 -12.02 -19.32 -18.86
CA LEU A 115 -12.62 -20.52 -18.24
C LEU A 115 -13.93 -20.95 -18.92
N VAL A 116 -14.58 -20.06 -19.68
CA VAL A 116 -15.79 -20.41 -20.43
C VAL A 116 -15.41 -21.32 -21.60
N PRO A 117 -16.00 -22.53 -21.73
CA PRO A 117 -15.59 -23.51 -22.75
C PRO A 117 -15.65 -22.99 -24.18
N VAL A 118 -16.61 -22.10 -24.47
CA VAL A 118 -16.81 -21.53 -25.82
C VAL A 118 -15.75 -20.49 -26.18
N VAL A 119 -15.05 -19.93 -25.19
CA VAL A 119 -14.03 -18.91 -25.39
C VAL A 119 -12.67 -19.57 -25.62
N LYS A 120 -12.00 -19.21 -26.72
CA LYS A 120 -10.64 -19.66 -27.00
C LYS A 120 -9.62 -18.78 -26.27
N SER A 121 -9.78 -17.46 -26.41
CA SER A 121 -8.96 -16.47 -25.71
C SER A 121 -9.72 -15.14 -25.61
N ALA A 122 -9.42 -14.39 -24.54
CA ALA A 122 -9.93 -13.05 -24.33
C ALA A 122 -8.78 -12.04 -24.27
N ALA A 123 -8.93 -10.93 -25.02
CA ALA A 123 -8.02 -9.79 -24.97
C ALA A 123 -8.79 -8.58 -24.46
N LEU A 124 -8.32 -8.00 -23.35
CA LEU A 124 -8.91 -6.81 -22.75
C LEU A 124 -7.93 -5.64 -22.87
N GLU A 125 -8.40 -4.54 -23.41
CA GLU A 125 -7.64 -3.31 -23.60
C GLU A 125 -8.36 -2.15 -22.89
N ARG A 126 -7.60 -1.35 -22.14
CA ARG A 126 -8.11 -0.13 -21.52
C ARG A 126 -7.99 1.02 -22.52
N VAL A 127 -9.11 1.55 -22.96
CA VAL A 127 -9.18 2.75 -23.80
C VAL A 127 -9.61 3.90 -22.90
N LEU A 128 -8.61 4.57 -22.32
CA LEU A 128 -8.81 5.74 -21.46
C LEU A 128 -9.62 6.82 -22.21
N PRO A 129 -10.48 7.60 -21.52
CA PRO A 129 -10.64 7.63 -20.05
C PRO A 129 -11.65 6.61 -19.47
N ASN A 130 -12.66 6.17 -20.23
CA ASN A 130 -13.87 5.52 -19.68
C ASN A 130 -14.35 4.29 -20.48
N THR A 131 -13.54 3.78 -21.41
CA THR A 131 -13.94 2.70 -22.31
C THR A 131 -13.10 1.45 -22.06
N LEU A 132 -13.77 0.33 -21.83
CA LEU A 132 -13.14 -0.99 -21.77
C LEU A 132 -13.44 -1.72 -23.08
N ARG A 133 -12.38 -2.11 -23.80
CA ARG A 133 -12.49 -2.89 -25.03
C ARG A 133 -12.21 -4.35 -24.73
N ILE A 134 -13.13 -5.22 -25.12
CA ILE A 134 -13.04 -6.66 -24.94
C ILE A 134 -13.11 -7.29 -26.34
N ARG A 135 -12.03 -7.95 -26.74
CA ARG A 135 -11.98 -8.79 -27.94
C ARG A 135 -11.99 -10.25 -27.52
N ILE A 136 -12.92 -11.01 -28.07
CA ILE A 136 -13.05 -12.45 -27.77
C ILE A 136 -12.91 -13.25 -29.05
N SER A 137 -12.00 -14.21 -28.99
CA SER A 137 -11.86 -15.23 -30.01
C SER A 137 -12.61 -16.48 -29.55
N GLU A 138 -13.58 -16.92 -30.35
CA GLU A 138 -14.41 -18.10 -30.06
C GLU A 138 -13.70 -19.38 -30.48
N ARG A 139 -14.00 -20.50 -29.79
CA ARG A 139 -13.56 -21.82 -30.22
C ARG A 139 -14.42 -22.28 -31.39
N VAL A 140 -13.78 -22.90 -32.38
CA VAL A 140 -14.49 -23.57 -33.47
C VAL A 140 -14.90 -24.96 -32.96
N PRO A 141 -16.20 -25.24 -32.82
CA PRO A 141 -16.65 -26.57 -32.39
C PRO A 141 -16.33 -27.58 -33.50
N VAL A 142 -15.63 -28.65 -33.13
CA VAL A 142 -15.22 -29.72 -34.07
C VAL A 142 -16.16 -30.92 -34.06
N ALA A 143 -16.97 -31.08 -33.01
CA ALA A 143 -17.94 -32.16 -32.92
C ALA A 143 -19.16 -31.73 -32.08
N GLN A 144 -20.35 -32.16 -32.52
CA GLN A 144 -21.58 -32.08 -31.74
C GLN A 144 -22.02 -33.51 -31.42
N ILE A 145 -22.18 -33.82 -30.14
CA ILE A 145 -22.70 -35.12 -29.72
C ILE A 145 -24.22 -34.96 -29.60
N LEU A 146 -24.97 -35.59 -30.50
CA LEU A 146 -26.38 -35.84 -30.28
C LEU A 146 -26.49 -36.96 -29.25
N CYS A 147 -26.80 -36.63 -28.00
CA CYS A 147 -27.26 -37.62 -27.04
C CYS A 147 -28.75 -37.87 -27.32
N PRO A 148 -29.14 -39.03 -27.90
CA PRO A 148 -30.55 -39.37 -28.01
C PRO A 148 -31.11 -39.47 -26.59
N ALA A 149 -32.11 -38.63 -26.32
CA ALA A 149 -32.81 -38.64 -25.05
C ALA A 149 -33.44 -40.04 -24.84
N ALA A 150 -33.33 -40.57 -23.62
CA ALA A 150 -33.91 -41.86 -23.24
C ALA A 150 -35.37 -41.96 -23.73
N PRO A 151 -35.85 -43.13 -24.17
CA PRO A 151 -37.18 -43.28 -24.76
C PRO A 151 -38.25 -42.77 -23.77
N GLY A 152 -38.81 -41.59 -24.04
CA GLY A 152 -39.74 -40.87 -23.15
C GLY A 152 -39.38 -39.42 -22.83
N SER A 153 -38.15 -38.97 -23.09
CA SER A 153 -37.72 -37.58 -22.90
C SER A 153 -37.72 -36.81 -24.23
N LYS A 154 -38.41 -35.67 -24.29
CA LYS A 154 -38.54 -34.82 -25.50
C LYS A 154 -37.44 -33.77 -25.66
N GLU A 155 -36.42 -33.78 -24.81
CA GLU A 155 -35.37 -32.76 -24.84
C GLU A 155 -34.01 -33.39 -25.14
N SER A 156 -33.55 -33.20 -26.37
CA SER A 156 -32.18 -33.50 -26.78
C SER A 156 -31.24 -32.49 -26.12
N VAL A 157 -30.40 -32.96 -25.19
CA VAL A 157 -29.38 -32.12 -24.57
C VAL A 157 -28.17 -32.06 -25.51
N VAL A 158 -27.97 -30.89 -26.11
CA VAL A 158 -26.83 -30.63 -27.01
C VAL A 158 -25.65 -30.18 -26.17
N PHE A 159 -24.61 -31.02 -26.09
CA PHE A 159 -23.33 -30.63 -25.50
C PHE A 159 -22.37 -30.25 -26.65
N THR A 160 -21.82 -29.04 -26.58
CA THR A 160 -20.78 -28.56 -27.50
C THR A 160 -19.44 -28.68 -26.78
N LEU A 161 -18.49 -29.43 -27.36
CA LEU A 161 -17.15 -29.69 -26.83
C LEU A 161 -16.11 -28.72 -27.42
#